data_AF-A0A2D9C3K1-F1
#
_entry.id   AF-A0A2D9C3K1-F1
#
_cell.length_a   1.000
_cell.length_b   1.000
_cell.length_c   1.000
_cell.angle_alpha   90.00
_cell.angle_beta   90.00
_cell.angle_gamma   90.00
#
_symmetry.space_group_name_H-M   'P 1'
#
loop_
_entity.id
_entity.type
_entity.pdbx_description
1 polymer ?
#
loop_
_entity_poly.entity_id
_entity_poly.type
_entity_poly.pdbx_seq_one_letter_code
_entity_poly.pdbx_strand_id
1 'polypeptide(L)'
;MMNKSAHAVKEDHHSMPNSTRMPPAQALERLKAGNARFAANARQVDPHAFDHAVDEKPIALILGCCDHRVPPDILFDAGLGNLFSIRVAGNIVTPTQLGSIEFGALTFGPRLLVVIGHQRCGAIQATLRDLIDNQPPGSDHLKAIVDRMSPACKACCEEHGVDTDFDELTYAVTINNIKNSIAQLKSESEILRDLIDNDGLVIIGAYYNMDSGVVEFFEDE
;
A
#
# COMPACT_ATOMS: atom_id res chain seq x y z
N MET A 1 -23.10 34.94 15.76
CA MET A 1 -24.26 34.08 15.40
C MET A 1 -24.33 34.05 13.89
N MET A 2 -23.71 33.03 13.29
CA MET A 2 -24.39 31.92 12.60
C MET A 2 -25.15 32.39 11.36
N ASN A 3 -24.62 32.14 10.17
CA ASN A 3 -25.02 30.99 9.34
C ASN A 3 -24.49 31.20 7.91
N LYS A 4 -23.48 30.42 7.52
CA LYS A 4 -23.26 30.12 6.10
C LYS A 4 -23.22 28.61 5.99
N SER A 5 -24.39 28.07 5.70
CA SER A 5 -24.62 26.69 5.35
C SER A 5 -23.63 26.27 4.27
N ALA A 6 -22.68 25.41 4.63
CA ALA A 6 -21.92 24.65 3.67
C ALA A 6 -22.92 23.76 2.92
N HIS A 7 -23.17 24.06 1.66
CA HIS A 7 -23.78 23.11 0.75
C HIS A 7 -22.79 21.96 0.59
N ALA A 8 -23.07 20.86 1.30
CA ALA A 8 -22.47 19.58 1.01
C ALA A 8 -22.75 19.25 -0.46
N VAL A 9 -21.68 19.10 -1.24
CA VAL A 9 -21.73 18.47 -2.55
C VAL A 9 -22.11 17.01 -2.28
N LYS A 10 -23.40 16.71 -2.29
CA LYS A 10 -23.89 15.34 -2.49
C LYS A 10 -23.75 15.07 -3.98
N GLU A 11 -22.55 14.68 -4.40
CA GLU A 11 -22.43 13.94 -5.64
C GLU A 11 -22.93 12.53 -5.37
N ASP A 12 -23.98 12.14 -6.09
CA ASP A 12 -24.47 10.78 -6.17
C ASP A 12 -23.36 9.90 -6.79
N HIS A 13 -22.39 9.49 -5.97
CA HIS A 13 -21.59 8.32 -6.27
C HIS A 13 -22.55 7.14 -6.27
N HIS A 14 -23.00 6.76 -7.46
CA HIS A 14 -23.83 5.58 -7.70
C HIS A 14 -23.16 4.40 -6.99
N SER A 15 -23.65 4.06 -5.79
CA SER A 15 -23.13 2.95 -5.01
C SER A 15 -23.38 1.69 -5.83
N MET A 16 -22.32 1.13 -6.40
CA MET A 16 -22.43 -0.11 -7.16
C MET A 16 -23.10 -1.15 -6.25
N PRO A 17 -24.17 -1.83 -6.71
CA PRO A 17 -24.77 -2.90 -5.93
C PRO A 17 -23.69 -3.93 -5.56
N ASN A 18 -23.74 -4.46 -4.34
CA ASN A 18 -22.69 -5.34 -3.79
C ASN A 18 -22.44 -6.60 -4.65
N SER A 19 -23.38 -6.96 -5.53
CA SER A 19 -23.35 -8.17 -6.38
C SER A 19 -22.44 -8.08 -7.61
N THR A 20 -21.82 -6.95 -7.91
CA THR A 20 -20.94 -6.77 -9.10
C THR A 20 -19.46 -6.55 -8.74
N ARG A 21 -19.11 -6.50 -7.46
CA ARG A 21 -17.74 -6.27 -6.98
C ARG A 21 -17.00 -7.61 -6.85
N MET A 22 -15.75 -7.66 -7.28
CA MET A 22 -14.88 -8.82 -7.05
C MET A 22 -14.66 -9.01 -5.54
N PRO A 23 -14.92 -10.20 -4.97
CA PRO A 23 -14.63 -10.47 -3.56
C PRO A 23 -13.14 -10.30 -3.25
N PRO A 24 -12.77 -9.81 -2.05
CA PRO A 24 -11.37 -9.57 -1.67
C PRO A 24 -10.48 -10.80 -1.81
N ALA A 25 -11.00 -11.98 -1.44
CA ALA A 25 -10.29 -13.25 -1.60
C ALA A 25 -10.00 -13.57 -3.08
N GLN A 26 -10.96 -13.32 -3.97
CA GLN A 26 -10.76 -13.53 -5.41
C GLN A 26 -9.74 -12.53 -5.99
N ALA A 27 -9.81 -11.27 -5.57
CA ALA A 27 -8.82 -10.26 -5.95
C ALA A 27 -7.42 -10.65 -5.50
N LEU A 28 -7.28 -11.12 -4.25
CA LEU A 28 -6.01 -11.60 -3.69
C LEU A 28 -5.44 -12.78 -4.48
N GLU A 29 -6.27 -13.76 -4.84
CA GLU A 29 -5.82 -14.89 -5.68
C GLU A 29 -5.38 -14.43 -7.08
N ARG A 30 -6.04 -13.41 -7.66
CA ARG A 30 -5.56 -12.78 -8.91
C ARG A 30 -4.18 -12.16 -8.75
N LEU A 31 -3.95 -11.42 -7.65
CA LEU A 31 -2.64 -10.81 -7.37
C LEU A 31 -1.55 -11.87 -7.17
N LYS A 32 -1.82 -12.92 -6.39
CA LYS A 32 -0.89 -14.04 -6.17
C LYS A 32 -0.56 -14.76 -7.48
N ALA A 33 -1.56 -15.08 -8.28
CA ALA A 33 -1.35 -15.73 -9.59
C ALA A 33 -0.54 -14.83 -10.53
N GLY A 34 -0.78 -13.52 -10.51
CA GLY A 34 -0.02 -12.55 -11.26
C GLY A 34 1.44 -12.43 -10.82
N ASN A 35 1.69 -12.38 -9.51
CA ASN A 35 3.05 -12.38 -8.99
C ASN A 35 3.79 -13.69 -9.28
N ALA A 36 3.12 -14.84 -9.23
CA ALA A 36 3.72 -16.11 -9.63
C ALA A 36 4.19 -16.08 -11.11
N ARG A 37 3.41 -15.47 -12.01
CA ARG A 37 3.83 -15.26 -13.41
C ARG A 37 5.01 -14.29 -13.51
N PHE A 38 4.99 -13.20 -12.76
CA PHE A 38 6.11 -12.24 -12.70
C PHE A 38 7.41 -12.93 -12.25
N ALA A 39 7.39 -13.63 -11.11
CA ALA A 39 8.56 -14.33 -10.56
C ALA A 39 9.08 -15.42 -11.50
N ALA A 40 8.20 -16.08 -12.25
CA ALA A 40 8.56 -17.08 -13.26
C ALA A 40 9.01 -16.48 -14.61
N ASN A 41 9.07 -15.16 -14.77
CA ASN A 41 9.30 -14.48 -16.07
C ASN A 41 8.30 -14.88 -17.17
N ALA A 42 7.06 -15.21 -16.78
CA ALA A 42 6.00 -15.71 -17.64
C ALA A 42 4.83 -14.72 -17.78
N ARG A 43 5.12 -13.41 -17.69
CA ARG A 43 4.13 -12.34 -17.83
C ARG A 43 3.40 -12.40 -19.16
N GLN A 44 2.15 -11.99 -19.14
CA GLN A 44 1.32 -11.93 -20.33
C GLN A 44 1.27 -10.50 -20.86
N VAL A 45 1.39 -10.35 -22.18
CA VAL A 45 1.20 -9.06 -22.84
C VAL A 45 -0.15 -9.09 -23.50
N ASP A 46 -1.05 -8.23 -23.04
CA ASP A 46 -2.34 -8.03 -23.67
C ASP A 46 -2.22 -6.91 -24.72
N PRO A 47 -2.37 -7.23 -26.02
CA PRO A 47 -2.30 -6.22 -27.09
C PRO A 47 -3.49 -5.24 -27.09
N HIS A 48 -4.58 -5.56 -26.37
CA HIS A 48 -5.79 -4.74 -26.26
C HIS A 48 -5.93 -4.06 -24.88
N ALA A 49 -4.85 -4.03 -24.09
CA ALA A 49 -4.87 -3.49 -22.73
C ALA A 49 -5.43 -2.05 -22.64
N PHE A 50 -5.24 -1.23 -23.68
CA PHE A 50 -5.81 0.12 -23.72
C PHE A 50 -7.33 0.11 -23.84
N ASP A 51 -7.88 -0.76 -24.68
CA ASP A 51 -9.33 -0.86 -24.92
C ASP A 51 -10.03 -1.33 -23.64
N HIS A 52 -9.44 -2.30 -22.94
CA HIS A 52 -9.98 -2.83 -21.68
C HIS A 52 -9.91 -1.83 -20.52
N ALA A 53 -8.84 -1.04 -20.43
CA ALA A 53 -8.63 -0.11 -19.33
C ALA A 53 -9.67 1.02 -19.23
N VAL A 54 -10.41 1.30 -20.31
CA VAL A 54 -11.45 2.35 -20.32
C VAL A 54 -12.68 1.91 -19.54
N ASP A 55 -13.03 0.62 -19.61
CA ASP A 55 -14.27 0.08 -19.05
C ASP A 55 -14.06 -0.75 -17.78
N GLU A 56 -12.85 -1.26 -17.56
CA GLU A 56 -12.51 -2.06 -16.38
C GLU A 56 -12.29 -1.19 -15.13
N LYS A 57 -12.78 -1.69 -13.99
CA LYS A 57 -12.53 -1.10 -12.67
C LYS A 57 -11.40 -1.84 -11.97
N PRO A 58 -10.60 -1.14 -11.13
CA PRO A 58 -9.56 -1.77 -10.35
C PRO A 58 -10.11 -2.85 -9.41
N ILE A 59 -9.42 -3.98 -9.34
CA ILE A 59 -9.75 -5.09 -8.45
C ILE A 59 -9.19 -4.90 -7.04
N ALA A 60 -8.16 -4.07 -6.90
CA ALA A 60 -7.50 -3.80 -5.63
C ALA A 60 -6.92 -2.37 -5.58
N LEU A 61 -6.86 -1.84 -4.36
CA LEU A 61 -6.06 -0.67 -4.01
C LEU A 61 -4.67 -1.14 -3.58
N ILE A 62 -3.63 -0.43 -3.99
CA ILE A 62 -2.25 -0.72 -3.56
C ILE A 62 -1.66 0.54 -2.93
N LEU A 63 -1.22 0.45 -1.68
CA LEU A 63 -0.29 1.42 -1.08
C LEU A 63 1.11 0.83 -1.11
N GLY A 64 1.99 1.39 -1.94
CA GLY A 64 3.34 0.85 -2.15
C GLY A 64 4.43 1.90 -2.13
N CYS A 65 5.68 1.42 -2.22
CA CYS A 65 6.82 2.32 -2.33
C CYS A 65 6.92 2.98 -3.71
N CYS A 66 7.43 4.22 -3.78
CA CYS A 66 7.77 4.87 -5.05
C CYS A 66 9.06 4.31 -5.70
N ASP A 67 9.72 3.33 -5.08
CA ASP A 67 10.88 2.65 -5.64
C ASP A 67 10.61 2.17 -7.08
N HIS A 68 11.43 2.62 -8.03
CA HIS A 68 11.23 2.38 -9.46
C HIS A 68 11.24 0.89 -9.83
N ARG A 69 11.81 0.02 -8.98
CA ARG A 69 11.92 -1.43 -9.16
C ARG A 69 10.68 -2.18 -8.66
N VAL A 70 9.74 -1.47 -8.02
CA VAL A 70 8.54 -2.03 -7.40
C VAL A 70 7.25 -1.46 -8.03
N PRO A 71 7.06 -1.47 -9.37
CA PRO A 71 5.79 -1.08 -9.99
C PRO A 71 4.72 -2.17 -9.79
N PRO A 72 3.63 -1.92 -9.03
CA PRO A 72 2.65 -2.96 -8.68
C PRO A 72 1.98 -3.62 -9.89
N ASP A 73 1.65 -2.85 -10.93
CA ASP A 73 1.01 -3.35 -12.16
C ASP A 73 1.85 -4.42 -12.86
N ILE A 74 3.17 -4.30 -12.77
CA ILE A 74 4.13 -5.27 -13.30
C ILE A 74 4.33 -6.44 -12.33
N LEU A 75 4.51 -6.15 -11.03
CA LEU A 75 4.74 -7.18 -10.01
C LEU A 75 3.59 -8.18 -9.90
N PHE A 76 2.37 -7.72 -10.14
CA PHE A 76 1.15 -8.53 -10.09
C PHE A 76 0.62 -8.88 -11.48
N ASP A 77 1.34 -8.58 -12.56
CA ASP A 77 0.91 -8.86 -13.94
C ASP A 77 -0.57 -8.52 -14.17
N ALA A 78 -0.99 -7.36 -13.65
CA ALA A 78 -2.40 -7.06 -13.41
C ALA A 78 -3.10 -6.50 -14.65
N GLY A 79 -2.33 -5.96 -15.60
CA GLY A 79 -2.84 -5.23 -16.75
C GLY A 79 -3.19 -3.77 -16.42
N LEU A 80 -3.38 -2.94 -17.44
CA LEU A 80 -3.74 -1.53 -17.28
C LEU A 80 -5.15 -1.40 -16.65
N GLY A 81 -5.34 -0.44 -15.74
CA GLY A 81 -6.63 -0.16 -15.11
C GLY A 81 -7.05 -1.12 -13.98
N ASN A 82 -6.34 -2.24 -13.79
CA ASN A 82 -6.72 -3.26 -12.83
C ASN A 82 -6.28 -2.96 -11.38
N LEU A 83 -5.31 -2.07 -11.17
CA LEU A 83 -4.88 -1.64 -9.83
C LEU A 83 -5.04 -0.13 -9.67
N PHE A 84 -5.53 0.29 -8.51
CA PHE A 84 -5.48 1.69 -8.11
C PHE A 84 -4.29 1.88 -7.16
N SER A 85 -3.16 2.33 -7.73
CA SER A 85 -1.86 2.37 -7.06
C SER A 85 -1.52 3.75 -6.50
N ILE A 86 -1.34 3.83 -5.19
CA ILE A 86 -0.80 4.98 -4.45
C ILE A 86 0.64 4.65 -4.09
N ARG A 87 1.60 5.48 -4.53
CA ARG A 87 3.03 5.20 -4.35
C ARG A 87 3.76 6.38 -3.72
N VAL A 88 4.43 6.11 -2.60
CA VAL A 88 5.22 7.11 -1.85
C VAL A 88 6.44 6.42 -1.20
N ALA A 89 7.52 7.15 -0.97
CA ALA A 89 8.72 6.58 -0.36
C ALA A 89 8.40 5.92 0.99
N GLY A 90 8.82 4.66 1.15
CA GLY A 90 8.58 3.89 2.38
C GLY A 90 7.12 3.51 2.61
N ASN A 91 6.23 3.61 1.60
CA ASN A 91 4.80 3.28 1.67
C ASN A 91 4.10 3.90 2.90
N ILE A 92 4.56 5.09 3.32
CA ILE A 92 4.05 5.80 4.49
C ILE A 92 2.62 6.31 4.27
N VAL A 93 1.88 6.49 5.36
CA VAL A 93 0.56 7.12 5.33
C VAL A 93 0.69 8.61 5.68
N THR A 94 0.12 9.44 4.81
CA THR A 94 -0.08 10.87 5.06
C THR A 94 -1.49 11.27 4.59
N PRO A 95 -2.02 12.44 4.99
CA PRO A 95 -3.38 12.85 4.61
C PRO A 95 -3.66 12.80 3.11
N THR A 96 -2.67 13.09 2.25
CA THR A 96 -2.86 13.05 0.80
C THR A 96 -2.89 11.63 0.24
N GLN A 97 -2.09 10.71 0.80
CA GLN A 97 -2.17 9.28 0.47
C GLN A 97 -3.50 8.69 0.95
N LEU A 98 -3.92 9.02 2.18
CA LEU A 98 -5.16 8.53 2.75
C LEU A 98 -6.37 9.00 1.95
N GLY A 99 -6.45 10.29 1.62
CA GLY A 99 -7.51 10.82 0.75
C GLY A 99 -7.52 10.18 -0.64
N SER A 100 -6.36 9.80 -1.18
CA SER A 100 -6.28 9.07 -2.47
C SER A 100 -6.84 7.64 -2.35
N ILE A 101 -6.57 6.96 -1.22
CA ILE A 101 -7.10 5.62 -0.94
C ILE A 101 -8.62 5.68 -0.74
N GLU A 102 -9.12 6.65 0.01
CA GLU A 102 -10.57 6.87 0.21
C GLU A 102 -11.27 7.14 -1.12
N PHE A 103 -10.70 8.04 -1.94
CA PHE A 103 -11.20 8.31 -3.29
C PHE A 103 -11.29 7.01 -4.11
N GLY A 104 -10.21 6.23 -4.16
CA GLY A 104 -10.20 4.97 -4.90
C GLY A 104 -11.25 3.97 -4.40
N ALA A 105 -11.38 3.83 -3.08
CA ALA A 105 -12.31 2.90 -2.43
C ALA A 105 -13.79 3.28 -2.68
N LEU A 106 -14.10 4.58 -2.67
CA LEU A 106 -15.45 5.11 -2.87
C LEU A 106 -15.83 5.20 -4.35
N THR A 107 -14.92 5.63 -5.22
CA THR A 107 -15.20 5.83 -6.64
C THR A 107 -15.23 4.52 -7.42
N PHE A 108 -14.27 3.62 -7.20
CA PHE A 108 -14.13 2.40 -8.01
C PHE A 108 -14.66 1.15 -7.32
N GLY A 109 -14.80 1.17 -5.99
CA GLY A 109 -15.37 0.07 -5.23
C GLY A 109 -14.52 -1.20 -5.02
N PRO A 110 -13.18 -1.25 -5.19
CA PRO A 110 -12.41 -2.43 -4.78
C PRO A 110 -12.57 -2.65 -3.27
N ARG A 111 -12.52 -3.93 -2.86
CA ARG A 111 -12.64 -4.34 -1.44
C ARG A 111 -11.40 -5.06 -0.93
N LEU A 112 -10.30 -4.99 -1.69
CA LEU A 112 -8.98 -5.37 -1.24
C LEU A 112 -8.06 -4.15 -1.27
N LEU A 113 -7.42 -3.84 -0.15
CA LEU A 113 -6.32 -2.89 -0.05
C LEU A 113 -5.06 -3.63 0.41
N VAL A 114 -4.00 -3.56 -0.40
CA VAL A 114 -2.71 -4.17 -0.07
C VAL A 114 -1.72 -3.06 0.28
N VAL A 115 -1.12 -3.14 1.46
CA VAL A 115 0.03 -2.32 1.85
C VAL A 115 1.29 -3.13 1.60
N ILE A 116 2.08 -2.73 0.60
CA ILE A 116 3.26 -3.48 0.16
C ILE A 116 4.57 -2.74 0.46
N GLY A 117 5.38 -3.36 1.32
CA GLY A 117 6.78 -3.02 1.52
C GLY A 117 7.69 -3.91 0.65
N HIS A 118 9.00 -3.64 0.66
CA HIS A 118 9.94 -4.40 -0.17
C HIS A 118 11.34 -4.48 0.43
N GLN A 119 12.07 -5.51 0.01
CA GLN A 119 13.48 -5.69 0.31
C GLN A 119 14.30 -4.49 -0.18
N ARG A 120 15.36 -4.11 0.55
CA ARG A 120 16.27 -2.99 0.20
C ARG A 120 15.54 -1.67 -0.04
N CYS A 121 14.57 -1.34 0.80
CA CYS A 121 13.87 -0.06 0.78
C CYS A 121 14.78 1.08 1.23
N GLY A 122 15.07 2.02 0.32
CA GLY A 122 15.96 3.15 0.61
C GLY A 122 15.43 4.08 1.71
N ALA A 123 14.10 4.21 1.85
CA ALA A 123 13.48 5.01 2.89
C ALA A 123 13.72 4.40 4.28
N ILE A 124 13.51 3.09 4.41
CA ILE A 124 13.79 2.33 5.65
C ILE A 124 15.27 2.39 6.01
N GLN A 125 16.16 2.18 5.04
CA GLN A 125 17.61 2.28 5.26
C GLN A 125 18.04 3.69 5.71
N ALA A 126 17.46 4.73 5.12
CA ALA A 126 17.72 6.11 5.53
C ALA A 126 17.26 6.36 6.96
N THR A 127 16.09 5.86 7.36
CA THR A 127 15.61 5.98 8.74
C THR A 127 16.50 5.24 9.73
N LEU A 128 16.96 4.02 9.40
CA LEU A 128 17.87 3.29 10.29
C LEU A 128 19.21 4.00 10.46
N ARG A 129 19.77 4.58 9.40
CA ARG A 129 21.01 5.39 9.48
C ARG A 129 20.83 6.67 10.30
N ASP A 130 19.68 7.33 10.21
CA ASP A 130 19.38 8.48 11.07
C ASP A 130 19.31 8.05 12.54
N LEU A 131 18.64 6.93 12.83
CA LEU A 131 18.42 6.46 14.20
C LEU A 131 19.67 5.85 14.86
N ILE A 132 20.45 5.06 14.13
CA ILE A 132 21.56 4.28 14.67
C ILE A 132 22.87 5.04 14.51
N ASP A 133 23.13 5.59 13.32
CA ASP A 133 24.40 6.23 12.98
C ASP A 133 24.39 7.75 13.19
N ASN A 134 23.26 8.35 13.60
CA ASN A 134 23.03 9.78 13.66
C ASN A 134 23.33 10.48 12.31
N GLN A 135 22.91 9.85 11.21
CA GLN A 135 23.06 10.39 9.85
C GLN A 135 21.70 10.87 9.30
N PRO A 136 21.30 12.11 9.61
CA PRO A 136 20.01 12.63 9.15
C PRO A 136 20.00 12.82 7.62
N PRO A 137 18.82 12.74 6.99
CA PRO A 137 18.71 12.97 5.56
C PRO A 137 19.01 14.42 5.19
N GLY A 138 19.51 14.63 3.97
CA GLY A 138 20.02 15.94 3.51
C GLY A 138 18.99 17.02 3.19
N SER A 139 17.70 16.83 3.47
CA SER A 139 16.66 17.85 3.25
C SER A 139 15.45 17.65 4.17
N ASP A 140 14.72 18.75 4.44
CA ASP A 140 13.53 18.73 5.31
C ASP A 140 12.42 17.81 4.77
N HIS A 141 12.27 17.73 3.44
CA HIS A 141 11.29 16.84 2.82
C HIS A 141 11.65 15.37 2.98
N LEU A 142 12.94 15.02 2.91
CA LEU A 142 13.39 13.66 3.22
C LEU A 142 13.27 13.38 4.71
N LYS A 143 13.54 14.37 5.57
CA LYS A 143 13.33 14.25 7.01
C LYS A 143 11.88 13.99 7.38
N ALA A 144 10.92 14.63 6.71
CA ALA A 144 9.50 14.36 6.91
C ALA A 144 9.09 12.91 6.60
N ILE A 145 9.78 12.26 5.64
CA ILE A 145 9.61 10.84 5.33
C ILE A 145 10.21 9.98 6.44
N VAL A 146 11.47 10.25 6.81
CA VAL A 146 12.19 9.54 7.87
C VAL A 146 11.45 9.59 9.21
N ASP A 147 11.02 10.79 9.62
CA ASP A 147 10.33 11.03 10.88
C ASP A 147 9.01 10.24 10.99
N ARG A 148 8.36 9.97 9.87
CA ARG A 148 7.12 9.18 9.82
C ARG A 148 7.34 7.69 9.99
N MET A 149 8.45 7.15 9.51
CA MET A 149 8.81 5.73 9.71
C MET A 149 9.54 5.50 11.04
N SER A 150 10.13 6.55 11.62
CA SER A 150 10.93 6.48 12.85
C SER A 150 10.25 5.72 13.99
N PRO A 151 8.94 5.88 14.30
CA PRO A 151 8.30 5.10 15.36
C PRO A 151 8.38 3.58 15.13
N ALA A 152 8.06 3.12 13.91
CA ALA A 152 8.12 1.70 13.57
C ALA A 152 9.56 1.17 13.58
N CYS A 153 10.53 1.98 13.14
CA CYS A 153 11.94 1.61 13.14
C CYS A 153 12.49 1.52 14.57
N LYS A 154 12.18 2.50 15.44
CA LYS A 154 12.62 2.53 16.84
C LYS A 154 12.12 1.31 17.61
N ALA A 155 10.82 1.01 17.53
CA ALA A 155 10.25 -0.16 18.21
C ALA A 155 10.95 -1.46 17.80
N CYS A 156 11.27 -1.60 16.52
CA CYS A 156 11.97 -2.78 16.00
C CYS A 156 13.43 -2.85 16.48
N CYS A 157 14.15 -1.71 16.50
CA CYS A 157 15.50 -1.64 17.06
C CYS A 157 15.54 -1.96 18.56
N GLU A 158 14.51 -1.57 19.32
CA GLU A 158 14.39 -1.89 20.75
C GLU A 158 14.11 -3.38 20.99
N GLU A 159 13.31 -4.01 20.12
CA GLU A 159 12.97 -5.43 20.20
C GLU A 159 14.12 -6.35 19.78
N HIS A 160 14.75 -6.07 18.64
CA HIS A 160 15.78 -6.94 18.05
C HIS A 160 17.20 -6.57 18.52
N GLY A 161 17.42 -5.31 18.92
CA GLY A 161 18.76 -4.78 19.20
C GLY A 161 19.46 -4.28 17.95
N VAL A 162 20.25 -3.21 18.11
CA VAL A 162 20.95 -2.53 16.99
C VAL A 162 22.14 -3.30 16.43
N ASP A 163 22.62 -4.32 17.15
CA ASP A 163 23.71 -5.21 16.72
C ASP A 163 23.22 -6.37 15.83
N THR A 164 21.92 -6.45 15.56
CA THR A 164 21.32 -7.43 14.64
C THR A 164 21.90 -7.26 13.22
N ASP A 165 21.97 -8.36 12.47
CA ASP A 165 22.34 -8.30 11.06
C ASP A 165 21.48 -7.26 10.31
N PHE A 166 22.10 -6.45 9.46
CA PHE A 166 21.42 -5.32 8.84
C PHE A 166 20.29 -5.75 7.89
N ASP A 167 20.43 -6.88 7.21
CA ASP A 167 19.39 -7.39 6.33
C ASP A 167 18.21 -7.94 7.15
N GLU A 168 18.49 -8.63 8.26
CA GLU A 168 17.46 -9.07 9.21
C GLU A 168 16.72 -7.87 9.85
N LEU A 169 17.45 -6.86 10.32
CA LEU A 169 16.87 -5.66 10.90
C LEU A 169 16.02 -4.90 9.88
N THR A 170 16.51 -4.71 8.66
CA THR A 170 15.74 -4.02 7.61
C THR A 170 14.50 -4.81 7.20
N TYR A 171 14.54 -6.13 7.18
CA TYR A 171 13.36 -6.97 6.98
C TYR A 171 12.32 -6.73 8.09
N ALA A 172 12.72 -6.89 9.36
CA ALA A 172 11.82 -6.74 10.49
C ALA A 172 11.18 -5.34 10.55
N VAL A 173 11.99 -4.29 10.33
CA VAL A 173 11.53 -2.89 10.24
C VAL A 173 10.55 -2.69 9.07
N THR A 174 10.77 -3.34 7.93
CA THR A 174 9.86 -3.25 6.79
C THR A 174 8.50 -3.87 7.12
N ILE A 175 8.47 -5.05 7.75
CA ILE A 175 7.24 -5.70 8.21
C ILE A 175 6.51 -4.80 9.22
N ASN A 176 7.23 -4.24 10.19
CA ASN A 176 6.63 -3.36 11.18
C ASN A 176 6.09 -2.05 10.56
N ASN A 177 6.79 -1.49 9.56
CA ASN A 177 6.31 -0.31 8.83
C ASN A 177 5.02 -0.59 8.04
N ILE A 178 4.88 -1.79 7.45
CA ILE A 178 3.65 -2.23 6.80
C ILE A 178 2.51 -2.30 7.83
N LYS A 179 2.71 -2.98 8.96
CA LYS A 179 1.71 -3.09 10.04
C LYS A 179 1.30 -1.72 10.59
N ASN A 180 2.27 -0.85 10.86
CA ASN A 180 2.01 0.51 11.31
C ASN A 180 1.21 1.33 10.28
N SER A 181 1.51 1.17 8.98
CA SER A 181 0.75 1.82 7.92
C SER A 181 -0.71 1.31 7.87
N ILE A 182 -0.92 -0.01 8.03
CA ILE A 182 -2.27 -0.59 8.14
C ILE A 182 -3.01 -0.03 9.36
N ALA A 183 -2.36 0.03 10.53
CA ALA A 183 -2.92 0.60 11.74
C ALA A 183 -3.27 2.10 11.57
N GLN A 184 -2.45 2.87 10.87
CA GLN A 184 -2.75 4.28 10.54
C GLN A 184 -3.96 4.39 9.61
N LEU A 185 -4.05 3.57 8.56
CA LEU A 185 -5.21 3.54 7.67
C LEU A 185 -6.52 3.25 8.44
N LYS A 186 -6.48 2.25 9.33
CA LYS A 186 -7.62 1.87 10.17
C LYS A 186 -7.97 2.95 11.20
N SER A 187 -7.00 3.64 11.79
CA SER A 187 -7.23 4.60 12.88
C SER A 187 -7.52 6.02 12.40
N GLU A 188 -6.98 6.45 11.27
CA GLU A 188 -7.11 7.83 10.78
C GLU A 188 -8.28 8.03 9.79
N SER A 189 -8.88 6.97 9.24
CA SER A 189 -10.00 7.07 8.30
C SER A 189 -11.29 6.44 8.82
N GLU A 190 -12.30 7.28 9.05
CA GLU A 190 -13.68 6.84 9.30
C GLU A 190 -14.24 6.07 8.10
N ILE A 191 -13.95 6.53 6.88
CA ILE A 191 -14.43 5.91 5.64
C ILE A 191 -13.90 4.48 5.52
N LEU A 192 -12.61 4.25 5.75
CA LEU A 192 -12.06 2.89 5.64
C LEU A 192 -12.59 1.97 6.74
N ARG A 193 -12.81 2.48 7.96
CA ARG A 193 -13.45 1.69 9.03
C ARG A 193 -14.88 1.29 8.65
N ASP A 194 -15.68 2.25 8.19
CA ASP A 194 -17.05 1.97 7.79
C ASP A 194 -17.09 0.92 6.67
N LEU A 195 -16.15 0.99 5.73
CA LEU A 195 -16.03 0.02 4.65
C LEU A 195 -15.59 -1.37 5.12
N ILE A 196 -14.74 -1.45 6.15
CA ILE A 196 -14.34 -2.73 6.78
C ILE A 196 -15.56 -3.35 7.47
N ASP A 197 -16.24 -2.57 8.32
CA ASP A 197 -17.31 -3.06 9.19
C ASP A 197 -18.59 -3.42 8.41
N ASN A 198 -18.88 -2.69 7.33
CA ASN A 198 -20.19 -2.77 6.65
C ASN A 198 -20.12 -3.21 5.17
N ASP A 199 -18.97 -3.05 4.50
CA ASP A 199 -18.85 -3.29 3.06
C ASP A 199 -17.83 -4.39 2.69
N GLY A 200 -17.21 -5.02 3.69
CA GLY A 200 -16.27 -6.13 3.49
C GLY A 200 -14.93 -5.72 2.87
N LEU A 201 -14.47 -4.48 3.10
CA LEU A 201 -13.10 -4.10 2.78
C LEU A 201 -12.12 -4.89 3.65
N VAL A 202 -11.12 -5.49 3.01
CA VAL A 202 -10.00 -6.17 3.67
C VAL A 202 -8.72 -5.41 3.39
N ILE A 203 -7.96 -5.12 4.44
CA ILE A 203 -6.62 -4.53 4.36
C ILE A 203 -5.59 -5.59 4.76
N ILE A 204 -4.63 -5.88 3.89
CA ILE A 204 -3.56 -6.87 4.14
C ILE A 204 -2.18 -6.27 3.92
N GLY A 205 -1.18 -6.87 4.57
CA GLY A 205 0.22 -6.58 4.35
C GLY A 205 0.82 -7.46 3.27
N ALA A 206 1.83 -6.94 2.59
CA ALA A 206 2.64 -7.71 1.65
C ALA A 206 4.11 -7.29 1.69
N TYR A 207 5.01 -8.24 1.50
CA TYR A 207 6.45 -8.02 1.40
C TYR A 207 6.97 -8.52 0.05
N TYR A 208 7.59 -7.64 -0.72
CA TYR A 208 8.24 -8.01 -1.97
C TYR A 208 9.73 -8.38 -1.75
N ASN A 209 10.05 -9.64 -1.99
CA ASN A 209 11.42 -10.13 -2.05
C ASN A 209 11.99 -9.89 -3.45
N MET A 210 12.94 -8.97 -3.55
CA MET A 210 13.50 -8.52 -4.83
C MET A 210 14.41 -9.55 -5.49
N ASP A 211 14.99 -10.47 -4.72
CA ASP A 211 15.92 -11.47 -5.24
C ASP A 211 15.19 -12.63 -5.92
N SER A 212 14.02 -13.01 -5.39
CA SER A 212 13.18 -14.08 -5.93
C SER A 212 12.07 -13.58 -6.86
N GLY A 213 11.69 -12.31 -6.77
CA GLY A 213 10.52 -11.76 -7.45
C GLY A 213 9.19 -12.09 -6.76
N VAL A 214 9.22 -12.76 -5.60
CA VAL A 214 8.03 -13.22 -4.89
C VAL A 214 7.48 -12.15 -3.96
N VAL A 215 6.16 -12.02 -3.92
CA VAL A 215 5.41 -11.23 -2.94
C VAL A 215 4.76 -12.15 -1.92
N GLU A 216 5.14 -11.99 -0.66
CA GLU A 216 4.58 -12.70 0.48
C GLU A 216 3.47 -11.85 1.10
N PHE A 217 2.25 -12.41 1.19
CA PHE A 217 1.10 -11.73 1.78
C PHE A 217 0.87 -12.23 3.20
N PHE A 218 0.45 -11.33 4.09
CA PHE A 218 0.12 -11.64 5.47
C PHE A 218 -1.05 -10.79 5.96
N GLU A 219 -1.86 -11.37 6.84
CA GLU A 219 -2.92 -10.65 7.53
C GLU A 219 -2.36 -9.88 8.72
N ASP A 220 -3.00 -8.77 9.04
CA ASP A 220 -2.70 -7.97 10.23
C ASP A 220 -3.54 -8.55 11.38
N GLU A 221 -2.93 -9.40 12.22
CA GLU A 221 -3.54 -9.96 13.44
C GLU A 221 -3.87 -8.88 14.49
#